data_AF-A0A8X8C6H4-F1
#
_entry.id   AF-A0A8X8C6H4-F1
#
_cell.length_a   1.000
_cell.length_b   1.000
_cell.length_c   1.000
_cell.angle_alpha   90.00
_cell.angle_beta   90.00
_cell.angle_gamma   90.00
#
_symmetry.space_group_name_H-M   'P 1'
#
loop_
_entity.id
_entity.type
_entity.pdbx_description
1 polymer ?
#
loop_
_entity_poly.entity_id
_entity_poly.type
_entity_poly.pdbx_seq_one_letter_code
_entity_poly.pdbx_strand_id
1 'polypeptide(L)'
;MAKVTVLLCFCILAVFGSVNAHTEKKKVGIYELKRGDMSLKFTNWGATLVSFVLPDKNGKLIDIVLGYDTIKQYKNDTTYFGAIVGRVANRIKGAQFKLHGHTFKLVPNEGKNMLHGGPKGYADVVWEVTKYQNKGHKPHIVFSYHSFDGEEGFPGEILVTVRYTLLAENQVTVVMKAKNIGNKATPVNIANHAYWNLGGHNSGDILSEKIQIFASNYTPVDSDLIPTGKIEAVKGTPFDFLKPRVIGSRTRQLPKGYDINYALDGVHGGKIRKAAVLQDERSGIEMELSTNAPGLQFYTGNMIKDVKGKDGFVYKAHAALCLETQWYPDYVNQPDFPQSIVEPRKNYKHVMLYKFSTH
;
A
#
# COMPACT_ATOMS: atom_id res chain seq x y z
N MET A 1 24.42 -33.59 -77.30
CA MET A 1 24.85 -33.24 -75.93
C MET A 1 23.82 -32.31 -75.33
N ALA A 2 22.94 -32.82 -74.47
CA ALA A 2 22.01 -32.02 -73.68
C ALA A 2 21.90 -32.70 -72.31
N LYS A 3 22.35 -32.02 -71.26
CA LYS A 3 22.38 -32.52 -69.88
C LYS A 3 21.06 -32.17 -69.19
N VAL A 4 20.39 -33.18 -68.67
CA VAL A 4 19.23 -33.07 -67.77
C VAL A 4 19.76 -32.97 -66.34
N THR A 5 19.40 -31.92 -65.63
CA THR A 5 19.78 -31.71 -64.23
C THR A 5 18.65 -32.21 -63.32
N VAL A 6 18.95 -33.24 -62.54
CA VAL A 6 18.06 -33.80 -61.51
C VAL A 6 18.23 -32.99 -60.23
N LEU A 7 17.12 -32.44 -59.73
CA LEU A 7 17.05 -31.67 -58.48
C LEU A 7 16.86 -32.67 -57.31
N LEU A 8 17.88 -32.82 -56.45
CA LEU A 8 17.77 -33.59 -55.20
C LEU A 8 17.16 -32.71 -54.10
N CYS A 9 15.99 -33.12 -53.60
CA CYS A 9 15.36 -32.58 -52.41
C CYS A 9 16.06 -33.14 -51.16
N PHE A 10 16.72 -32.31 -50.37
CA PHE A 10 17.16 -32.65 -49.01
C PHE A 10 16.18 -32.06 -48.00
N CYS A 11 15.35 -32.92 -47.42
CA CYS A 11 14.56 -32.61 -46.24
C CYS A 11 15.47 -32.70 -45.00
N ILE A 12 15.80 -31.55 -44.39
CA ILE A 12 16.40 -31.52 -43.06
C ILE A 12 15.27 -31.22 -42.06
N LEU A 13 14.95 -32.21 -41.24
CA LEU A 13 14.06 -32.09 -40.08
C LEU A 13 14.66 -31.10 -39.07
N ALA A 14 14.06 -29.93 -38.93
CA ALA A 14 14.28 -29.06 -37.78
C ALA A 14 13.48 -29.60 -36.58
N VAL A 15 14.16 -30.20 -35.62
CA VAL A 15 13.58 -30.54 -34.31
C VAL A 15 13.42 -29.22 -33.54
N PHE A 16 12.22 -28.64 -33.59
CA PHE A 16 11.84 -27.57 -32.68
C PHE A 16 11.64 -28.18 -31.29
N GLY A 17 12.65 -28.04 -30.43
CA GLY A 17 12.50 -28.26 -28.99
C GLY A 17 11.55 -27.20 -28.43
N SER A 18 10.29 -27.58 -28.23
CA SER A 18 9.34 -26.79 -27.46
C SER A 18 9.84 -26.68 -26.02
N VAL A 19 10.40 -25.51 -25.67
CA VAL A 19 10.55 -25.11 -24.27
C VAL A 19 9.13 -24.92 -23.72
N ASN A 20 8.57 -25.98 -23.17
CA ASN A 20 7.40 -25.89 -22.32
C ASN A 20 7.82 -25.11 -21.07
N ALA A 21 7.73 -23.79 -21.15
CA ALA A 21 7.62 -22.96 -19.96
C ALA A 21 6.29 -23.32 -19.31
N HIS A 22 6.31 -24.35 -18.44
CA HIS A 22 5.27 -24.57 -17.47
C HIS A 22 5.31 -23.37 -16.52
N THR A 23 4.65 -22.27 -16.90
CA THR A 23 4.22 -21.28 -15.91
C THR A 23 3.14 -21.97 -15.10
N GLU A 24 3.53 -22.63 -14.01
CA GLU A 24 2.58 -23.00 -12.98
C GLU A 24 1.79 -21.74 -12.63
N LYS A 25 0.47 -21.77 -12.85
CA LYS A 25 -0.41 -20.67 -12.44
C LYS A 25 -0.24 -20.51 -10.94
N LYS A 26 0.41 -19.42 -10.50
CA LYS A 26 0.57 -19.10 -9.08
C LYS A 26 -0.81 -19.17 -8.42
N LYS A 27 -0.99 -20.12 -7.49
CA LYS A 27 -2.27 -20.34 -6.81
C LYS A 27 -2.58 -19.13 -5.94
N VAL A 28 -3.74 -18.51 -6.17
CA VAL A 28 -4.25 -17.43 -5.30
C VAL A 28 -5.01 -18.07 -4.15
N GLY A 29 -4.76 -17.61 -2.92
CA GLY A 29 -5.33 -18.20 -1.71
C GLY A 29 -5.56 -17.17 -0.61
N ILE A 30 -6.13 -17.66 0.51
CA ILE A 30 -6.31 -16.92 1.75
C ILE A 30 -5.41 -17.53 2.83
N TYR A 31 -4.78 -16.68 3.62
CA TYR A 31 -3.83 -17.04 4.68
C TYR A 31 -4.24 -16.33 5.96
N GLU A 32 -4.16 -17.01 7.11
CA GLU A 32 -4.53 -16.44 8.41
C GLU A 32 -3.35 -16.48 9.37
N LEU A 33 -3.10 -15.36 10.05
CA LEU A 33 -2.27 -15.31 11.24
C LEU A 33 -3.18 -15.16 12.44
N LYS A 34 -2.98 -15.96 13.49
CA LYS A 34 -3.76 -15.86 14.73
C LYS A 34 -2.88 -15.93 15.96
N ARG A 35 -3.13 -15.05 16.93
CA ARG A 35 -2.48 -15.04 18.23
C ARG A 35 -3.46 -14.54 19.30
N GLY A 36 -3.90 -15.45 20.17
CA GLY A 36 -4.99 -15.17 21.11
C GLY A 36 -6.27 -14.81 20.34
N ASP A 37 -6.89 -13.72 20.75
CA ASP A 37 -8.12 -13.17 20.16
C ASP A 37 -7.89 -12.27 18.95
N MET A 38 -6.63 -11.99 18.62
CA MET A 38 -6.27 -11.24 17.42
C MET A 38 -6.03 -12.17 16.23
N SER A 39 -6.67 -11.89 15.09
CA SER A 39 -6.39 -12.58 13.83
C SER A 39 -6.38 -11.64 12.62
N LEU A 40 -5.50 -11.95 11.68
CA LEU A 40 -5.37 -11.21 10.41
C LEU A 40 -5.49 -12.21 9.26
N LYS A 41 -6.31 -11.90 8.27
CA LYS A 41 -6.41 -12.69 7.03
C LYS A 41 -5.84 -11.90 5.87
N PHE A 42 -5.18 -12.62 4.97
CA PHE A 42 -4.53 -12.05 3.80
C PHE A 42 -4.89 -12.84 2.55
N THR A 43 -4.84 -12.19 1.39
CA THR A 43 -4.69 -12.88 0.12
C THR A 43 -3.35 -12.56 -0.51
N ASN A 44 -2.79 -13.49 -1.28
CA ASN A 44 -1.57 -13.23 -2.04
C ASN A 44 -1.84 -12.51 -3.38
N TRP A 45 -3.10 -12.21 -3.72
CA TRP A 45 -3.39 -11.15 -4.69
C TRP A 45 -3.10 -9.80 -4.02
N GLY A 46 -2.19 -8.99 -4.57
CA GLY A 46 -1.86 -7.68 -4.01
C GLY A 46 -1.17 -7.68 -2.63
N ALA A 47 -0.80 -8.86 -2.10
CA ALA A 47 -0.37 -9.04 -0.71
C ALA A 47 -1.34 -8.38 0.30
N THR A 48 -2.64 -8.46 -0.01
CA THR A 48 -3.71 -7.68 0.59
C THR A 48 -4.11 -8.18 1.98
N LEU A 49 -4.25 -7.25 2.93
CA LEU A 49 -4.91 -7.47 4.21
C LEU A 49 -6.43 -7.48 4.00
N VAL A 50 -7.06 -8.63 4.23
CA VAL A 50 -8.48 -8.88 3.95
C VAL A 50 -9.36 -8.69 5.18
N SER A 51 -8.80 -8.93 6.36
CA SER A 51 -9.52 -8.91 7.65
C SER A 51 -8.53 -8.69 8.78
N PHE A 52 -8.91 -7.90 9.78
CA PHE A 52 -8.18 -7.71 11.02
C PHE A 52 -9.18 -7.74 12.16
N VAL A 53 -9.22 -8.85 12.89
CA VAL A 53 -10.11 -9.08 14.02
C VAL A 53 -9.37 -8.94 15.34
N LEU A 54 -9.98 -8.26 16.30
CA LEU A 54 -9.53 -8.12 17.69
C LEU A 54 -10.73 -7.82 18.62
N PRO A 55 -10.62 -8.02 19.95
CA PRO A 55 -11.70 -7.71 20.87
C PRO A 55 -11.90 -6.20 21.06
N ASP A 56 -13.16 -5.77 21.15
CA ASP A 56 -13.55 -4.46 21.67
C ASP A 56 -13.48 -4.41 23.21
N LYS A 57 -13.87 -3.29 23.81
CA LYS A 57 -13.89 -3.10 25.28
C LYS A 57 -14.82 -4.06 26.04
N ASN A 58 -15.76 -4.71 25.35
CA ASN A 58 -16.67 -5.71 25.92
C ASN A 58 -16.20 -7.15 25.62
N GLY A 59 -15.03 -7.32 25.00
CA GLY A 59 -14.50 -8.63 24.59
C GLY A 59 -15.13 -9.18 23.30
N LYS A 60 -15.97 -8.42 22.61
CA LYS A 60 -16.57 -8.85 21.33
C LYS A 60 -15.53 -8.72 20.23
N LEU A 61 -15.30 -9.80 19.50
CA LEU A 61 -14.43 -9.80 18.32
C LEU A 61 -15.08 -9.02 17.17
N ILE A 62 -14.40 -7.99 16.67
CA ILE A 62 -14.84 -7.18 15.53
C ILE A 62 -13.72 -7.06 14.50
N ASP A 63 -14.11 -7.04 13.22
CA ASP A 63 -13.17 -6.83 12.11
C ASP A 63 -13.09 -5.34 11.76
N ILE A 64 -11.92 -4.73 11.97
CA ILE A 64 -11.71 -3.28 11.92
C ILE A 64 -11.17 -2.77 10.57
N VAL A 65 -11.12 -3.61 9.55
CA VAL A 65 -10.74 -3.17 8.18
C VAL A 65 -11.84 -3.42 7.17
N LEU A 66 -12.01 -2.51 6.21
CA LEU A 66 -12.88 -2.76 5.06
C LEU A 66 -12.26 -3.82 4.14
N GLY A 67 -13.11 -4.47 3.34
CA GLY A 67 -12.66 -5.43 2.35
C GLY A 67 -13.82 -6.14 1.66
N TYR A 68 -13.51 -7.27 1.04
CA TYR A 68 -14.46 -8.13 0.34
C TYR A 68 -14.39 -9.58 0.82
N ASP A 69 -15.45 -10.35 0.56
CA ASP A 69 -15.54 -11.77 0.93
C ASP A 69 -14.77 -12.69 -0.03
N THR A 70 -14.56 -12.27 -1.28
CA THR A 70 -14.01 -13.14 -2.33
C THR A 70 -12.78 -12.53 -3.03
N ILE A 71 -11.84 -13.39 -3.43
CA ILE A 71 -10.68 -13.01 -4.27
C ILE A 71 -11.13 -12.36 -5.58
N LYS A 72 -12.27 -12.79 -6.15
CA LYS A 72 -12.79 -12.21 -7.41
C LYS A 72 -13.15 -10.73 -7.24
N GLN A 73 -13.70 -10.33 -6.10
CA GLN A 73 -13.98 -8.93 -5.81
C GLN A 73 -12.67 -8.13 -5.69
N TYR A 74 -11.66 -8.65 -4.99
CA TYR A 74 -10.34 -8.00 -4.92
C TYR A 74 -9.68 -7.83 -6.30
N LYS A 75 -9.85 -8.78 -7.21
CA LYS A 75 -9.33 -8.67 -8.59
C LYS A 75 -10.02 -7.59 -9.43
N ASN A 76 -11.22 -7.18 -9.03
CA ASN A 76 -12.00 -6.15 -9.71
C ASN A 76 -12.05 -4.86 -8.88
N ASP A 77 -11.28 -4.80 -7.79
CA ASP A 77 -11.28 -3.66 -6.88
C ASP A 77 -10.55 -2.48 -7.52
N THR A 78 -11.12 -1.29 -7.36
CA THR A 78 -10.50 -0.02 -7.78
C THR A 78 -10.22 0.89 -6.59
N THR A 79 -10.54 0.44 -5.37
CA THR A 79 -10.37 1.20 -4.12
C THR A 79 -9.07 0.88 -3.38
N TYR A 80 -8.39 -0.20 -3.75
CA TYR A 80 -7.18 -0.72 -3.12
C TYR A 80 -7.38 -1.19 -1.67
N PHE A 81 -8.56 -1.72 -1.32
CA PHE A 81 -8.85 -2.16 0.05
C PHE A 81 -7.78 -3.14 0.58
N GLY A 82 -6.96 -2.66 1.51
CA GLY A 82 -5.95 -3.46 2.22
C GLY A 82 -4.71 -3.86 1.41
N ALA A 83 -4.64 -3.46 0.14
CA ALA A 83 -3.58 -3.89 -0.77
C ALA A 83 -2.22 -3.25 -0.44
N ILE A 84 -1.14 -3.89 -0.90
CA ILE A 84 0.16 -3.24 -1.01
C ILE A 84 0.21 -2.49 -2.34
N VAL A 85 0.49 -1.19 -2.27
CA VAL A 85 0.60 -0.31 -3.45
C VAL A 85 2.08 0.04 -3.74
N GLY A 86 2.41 0.14 -5.02
CA GLY A 86 3.78 0.34 -5.52
C GLY A 86 3.89 -0.02 -7.01
N ARG A 87 5.00 0.21 -7.71
CA ARG A 87 6.36 0.51 -7.22
C ARG A 87 6.52 1.84 -6.49
N VAL A 88 5.74 2.85 -6.87
CA VAL A 88 5.65 4.14 -6.20
C VAL A 88 4.20 4.40 -5.79
N ALA A 89 3.95 4.40 -4.48
CA ALA A 89 2.69 4.75 -3.88
C ALA A 89 2.35 6.23 -4.11
N ASN A 90 1.05 6.53 -4.14
CA ASN A 90 0.48 7.84 -4.44
C ASN A 90 0.83 8.32 -5.87
N ARG A 91 0.71 9.62 -6.13
CA ARG A 91 0.74 10.18 -7.48
C ARG A 91 2.16 10.51 -7.96
N ILE A 92 2.38 10.34 -9.27
CA ILE A 92 3.50 10.92 -10.03
C ILE A 92 2.90 11.82 -11.11
N LYS A 93 3.26 13.11 -11.06
CA LYS A 93 2.75 14.15 -11.96
C LYS A 93 3.06 13.83 -13.42
N GLY A 94 2.03 13.88 -14.25
CA GLY A 94 2.17 13.67 -15.70
C GLY A 94 2.64 12.27 -16.10
N ALA A 95 2.57 11.29 -15.18
CA ALA A 95 3.04 9.92 -15.39
C ALA A 95 4.47 9.88 -15.98
N GLN A 96 5.36 10.71 -15.45
CA GLN A 96 6.76 10.74 -15.86
C GLN A 96 7.65 11.32 -14.77
N PHE A 97 8.94 10.99 -14.83
CA PHE A 97 9.96 11.60 -13.98
C PHE A 97 11.32 11.57 -14.67
N LYS A 98 12.29 12.30 -14.11
CA LYS A 98 13.69 12.26 -14.55
C LYS A 98 14.56 11.55 -13.52
N LEU A 99 15.41 10.64 -13.98
CA LEU A 99 16.42 9.98 -13.15
C LEU A 99 17.73 9.90 -13.94
N HIS A 100 18.81 10.40 -13.33
CA HIS A 100 20.14 10.49 -13.96
C HIS A 100 20.12 11.15 -15.35
N GLY A 101 19.33 12.22 -15.51
CA GLY A 101 19.21 12.96 -16.78
C GLY A 101 18.28 12.32 -17.82
N HIS A 102 17.83 11.08 -17.61
CA HIS A 102 16.90 10.39 -18.51
C HIS A 102 15.45 10.60 -18.08
N THR A 103 14.56 10.84 -19.04
CA THR A 103 13.11 10.94 -18.80
C THR A 103 12.48 9.57 -18.95
N PHE A 104 11.79 9.10 -17.92
CA PHE A 104 11.02 7.87 -17.92
C PHE A 104 9.54 8.21 -18.04
N LYS A 105 8.88 7.65 -19.05
CA LYS A 105 7.42 7.71 -19.21
C LYS A 105 6.80 6.49 -18.56
N LEU A 106 5.80 6.73 -17.74
CA LEU A 106 5.05 5.73 -17.00
C LEU A 106 3.66 5.57 -17.62
N VAL A 107 2.94 4.53 -17.19
CA VAL A 107 1.57 4.28 -17.67
C VAL A 107 0.56 5.07 -16.81
N PRO A 108 -0.13 6.09 -17.34
CA PRO A 108 -1.13 6.84 -16.59
C PRO A 108 -2.36 5.96 -16.31
N ASN A 109 -2.91 6.07 -15.11
CA ASN A 109 -4.16 5.44 -14.68
C ASN A 109 -5.10 6.39 -13.94
N GLU A 110 -4.71 7.66 -13.78
CA GLU A 110 -5.55 8.70 -13.18
C GLU A 110 -5.40 10.00 -13.98
N GLY A 111 -6.23 10.15 -15.01
CA GLY A 111 -6.11 11.27 -15.96
C GLY A 111 -4.74 11.26 -16.64
N LYS A 112 -3.97 12.33 -16.47
CA LYS A 112 -2.58 12.45 -16.99
C LYS A 112 -1.52 11.93 -16.02
N ASN A 113 -1.88 11.59 -14.79
CA ASN A 113 -0.96 11.20 -13.74
C ASN A 113 -0.89 9.67 -13.62
N MET A 114 0.17 9.17 -12.99
CA MET A 114 0.21 7.80 -12.48
C MET A 114 -0.15 7.82 -11.00
N LEU A 115 -0.96 6.85 -10.57
CA LEU A 115 -1.35 6.61 -9.19
C LEU A 115 -0.99 5.18 -8.79
N HIS A 116 -0.41 5.01 -7.59
CA HIS A 116 -0.16 3.72 -6.94
C HIS A 116 0.64 2.69 -7.76
N GLY A 117 1.50 3.18 -8.66
CA GLY A 117 2.38 2.35 -9.47
C GLY A 117 1.79 1.88 -10.80
N GLY A 118 0.59 2.35 -11.18
CA GLY A 118 -0.01 2.10 -12.49
C GLY A 118 -1.15 1.09 -12.48
N PRO A 119 -1.74 0.80 -13.66
CA PRO A 119 -2.90 -0.07 -13.82
C PRO A 119 -2.65 -1.54 -13.44
N LYS A 120 -1.42 -2.04 -13.47
CA LYS A 120 -1.02 -3.35 -12.93
C LYS A 120 0.10 -3.20 -11.91
N GLY A 121 -0.04 -2.20 -11.02
CA GLY A 121 0.83 -2.02 -9.87
C GLY A 121 0.76 -3.19 -8.89
N TYR A 122 1.44 -3.04 -7.75
CA TYR A 122 1.61 -4.10 -6.76
C TYR A 122 0.31 -4.66 -6.17
N ALA A 123 -0.78 -3.91 -6.24
CA ALA A 123 -2.10 -4.34 -5.78
C ALA A 123 -2.77 -5.36 -6.73
N ASP A 124 -2.38 -5.38 -8.01
CA ASP A 124 -3.06 -6.11 -9.09
C ASP A 124 -2.25 -7.28 -9.66
N VAL A 125 -1.35 -7.82 -8.84
CA VAL A 125 -0.47 -8.93 -9.20
C VAL A 125 -0.50 -10.04 -8.15
N VAL A 126 -0.13 -11.25 -8.57
CA VAL A 126 0.00 -12.39 -7.65
C VAL A 126 1.39 -12.40 -7.02
N TRP A 127 1.41 -12.22 -5.70
CA TRP A 127 2.59 -12.36 -4.87
C TRP A 127 2.84 -13.83 -4.53
N GLU A 128 4.11 -14.19 -4.42
CA GLU A 128 4.52 -15.49 -3.90
C GLU A 128 4.54 -15.46 -2.37
N VAL A 129 4.01 -16.49 -1.72
CA VAL A 129 4.15 -16.67 -0.27
C VAL A 129 5.38 -17.51 0.02
N THR A 130 6.48 -16.84 0.36
CA THR A 130 7.80 -17.48 0.55
C THR A 130 7.99 -18.03 1.96
N LYS A 131 7.26 -17.50 2.95
CA LYS A 131 7.22 -18.01 4.33
C LYS A 131 5.83 -17.81 4.90
N TYR A 132 5.32 -18.82 5.60
CA TYR A 132 4.03 -18.76 6.28
C TYR A 132 4.05 -19.61 7.55
N GLN A 133 3.81 -18.97 8.68
CA GLN A 133 3.66 -19.60 9.98
C GLN A 133 2.47 -18.96 10.69
N ASN A 134 1.34 -19.66 10.70
CA ASN A 134 0.05 -19.14 11.17
C ASN A 134 -0.13 -19.10 12.70
N LYS A 135 0.66 -19.90 13.43
CA LYS A 135 0.59 -20.07 14.88
C LYS A 135 1.99 -20.03 15.52
N GLY A 136 2.04 -19.93 16.85
CA GLY A 136 3.26 -19.91 17.65
C GLY A 136 3.53 -18.54 18.28
N HIS A 137 4.76 -18.33 18.77
CA HIS A 137 5.10 -17.11 19.50
C HIS A 137 5.12 -15.84 18.62
N LYS A 138 5.48 -15.98 17.34
CA LYS A 138 5.55 -14.90 16.35
C LYS A 138 4.95 -15.34 15.01
N PRO A 139 3.63 -15.55 14.91
CA PRO A 139 2.98 -15.87 13.64
C PRO A 139 3.32 -14.83 12.59
N HIS A 140 3.64 -15.26 11.38
CA HIS A 140 4.10 -14.36 10.32
C HIS A 140 3.86 -14.93 8.93
N ILE A 141 3.76 -14.02 7.96
CA ILE A 141 3.72 -14.33 6.54
C ILE A 141 4.68 -13.39 5.80
N VAL A 142 5.33 -13.90 4.76
CA VAL A 142 6.21 -13.13 3.87
C VAL A 142 5.74 -13.30 2.45
N PHE A 143 5.31 -12.20 1.84
CA PHE A 143 5.03 -12.09 0.43
C PHE A 143 6.28 -11.62 -0.31
N SER A 144 6.48 -12.13 -1.53
CA SER A 144 7.57 -11.73 -2.42
C SER A 144 7.03 -11.47 -3.83
N TYR A 145 7.51 -10.42 -4.47
CA TYR A 145 7.19 -10.08 -5.84
C TYR A 145 8.44 -9.64 -6.59
N HIS A 146 8.61 -10.17 -7.79
CA HIS A 146 9.67 -9.79 -8.70
C HIS A 146 9.11 -8.75 -9.67
N SER A 147 9.55 -7.50 -9.51
CA SER A 147 9.14 -6.35 -10.32
C SER A 147 10.24 -6.09 -11.35
N PHE A 148 9.97 -6.45 -12.61
CA PHE A 148 10.97 -6.48 -13.68
C PHE A 148 11.33 -5.08 -14.21
N ASP A 149 12.44 -4.97 -14.94
CA ASP A 149 12.85 -3.72 -15.59
C ASP A 149 11.84 -3.31 -16.68
N GLY A 150 11.32 -2.08 -16.59
CA GLY A 150 10.30 -1.56 -17.50
C GLY A 150 8.85 -1.84 -17.07
N GLU A 151 8.63 -2.56 -15.95
CA GLU A 151 7.28 -2.77 -15.43
C GLU A 151 6.59 -1.43 -15.13
N GLU A 152 5.42 -1.21 -15.74
CA GLU A 152 4.66 0.05 -15.68
C GLU A 152 5.46 1.30 -16.10
N GLY A 153 6.56 1.10 -16.84
CA GLY A 153 7.47 2.14 -17.29
C GLY A 153 8.62 2.48 -16.32
N PHE A 154 8.68 1.84 -15.15
CA PHE A 154 9.77 2.06 -14.19
C PHE A 154 11.06 1.35 -14.62
N PRO A 155 12.24 2.01 -14.58
CA PRO A 155 13.51 1.35 -14.84
C PRO A 155 13.90 0.44 -13.66
N GLY A 156 14.76 -0.54 -13.91
CA GLY A 156 15.38 -1.36 -12.88
C GLY A 156 14.53 -2.54 -12.43
N GLU A 157 15.23 -3.60 -12.08
CA GLU A 157 14.68 -4.87 -11.62
C GLU A 157 14.84 -4.96 -10.10
N ILE A 158 13.73 -5.13 -9.39
CA ILE A 158 13.72 -5.19 -7.92
C ILE A 158 12.94 -6.39 -7.40
N LEU A 159 13.50 -7.00 -6.35
CA LEU A 159 12.80 -7.98 -5.53
C LEU A 159 12.15 -7.27 -4.34
N VAL A 160 10.82 -7.29 -4.29
CA VAL A 160 10.04 -6.68 -3.23
C VAL A 160 9.57 -7.75 -2.27
N THR A 161 9.65 -7.46 -0.97
CA THR A 161 9.13 -8.35 0.08
C THR A 161 8.31 -7.58 1.09
N VAL A 162 7.22 -8.20 1.54
CA VAL A 162 6.36 -7.66 2.59
C VAL A 162 6.17 -8.72 3.66
N ARG A 163 6.59 -8.42 4.88
CA ARG A 163 6.45 -9.30 6.04
C ARG A 163 5.47 -8.72 7.04
N TYR A 164 4.42 -9.48 7.34
CA TYR A 164 3.56 -9.22 8.50
C TYR A 164 3.98 -10.16 9.64
N THR A 165 3.97 -9.66 10.88
CA THR A 165 4.25 -10.49 12.06
C THR A 165 3.37 -10.04 13.22
N LEU A 166 2.65 -10.99 13.82
CA LEU A 166 1.93 -10.80 15.07
C LEU A 166 2.89 -11.00 16.25
N LEU A 167 2.92 -10.04 17.16
CA LEU A 167 3.79 -10.00 18.32
C LEU A 167 2.97 -10.08 19.62
N ALA A 168 3.68 -10.05 20.75
CA ALA A 168 3.10 -9.86 22.08
C ALA A 168 2.30 -8.56 22.19
N GLU A 169 1.42 -8.48 23.20
CA GLU A 169 0.75 -7.22 23.58
C GLU A 169 0.01 -6.54 22.43
N ASN A 170 -0.72 -7.31 21.60
CA ASN A 170 -1.55 -6.81 20.51
C ASN A 170 -0.78 -5.93 19.51
N GLN A 171 0.47 -6.30 19.22
CA GLN A 171 1.31 -5.59 18.27
C GLN A 171 1.41 -6.33 16.92
N VAL A 172 1.43 -5.56 15.84
CA VAL A 172 1.65 -6.05 14.48
C VAL A 172 2.75 -5.25 13.81
N THR A 173 3.78 -5.91 13.32
CA THR A 173 4.79 -5.26 12.48
C THR A 173 4.58 -5.57 11.01
N VAL A 174 4.71 -4.55 10.17
CA VAL A 174 4.78 -4.67 8.72
C VAL A 174 6.16 -4.19 8.27
N VAL A 175 6.92 -5.05 7.61
CA VAL A 175 8.24 -4.71 7.08
C VAL A 175 8.23 -4.89 5.57
N MET A 176 8.32 -3.78 4.86
CA MET A 176 8.39 -3.71 3.40
C MET A 176 9.84 -3.44 3.00
N LYS A 177 10.37 -4.25 2.08
CA LYS A 177 11.73 -4.08 1.55
C LYS A 177 11.71 -4.20 0.04
N ALA A 178 12.59 -3.45 -0.61
CA ALA A 178 12.95 -3.68 -1.99
C ALA A 178 14.47 -3.81 -2.10
N LYS A 179 14.91 -4.82 -2.83
CA LYS A 179 16.33 -5.02 -3.15
C LYS A 179 16.50 -4.85 -4.65
N ASN A 180 17.42 -3.98 -5.05
CA ASN A 180 17.86 -3.94 -6.45
C ASN A 180 18.59 -5.24 -6.78
N ILE A 181 18.03 -6.02 -7.70
CA ILE A 181 18.64 -7.26 -8.19
C ILE A 181 19.17 -7.12 -9.62
N GLY A 182 18.94 -5.95 -10.24
CA GLY A 182 19.52 -5.57 -11.51
C GLY A 182 20.66 -4.54 -11.37
N ASN A 183 20.82 -3.71 -12.39
CA ASN A 183 21.90 -2.73 -12.52
C ASN A 183 21.42 -1.27 -12.75
N LYS A 184 20.11 -1.01 -12.74
CA LYS A 184 19.54 0.34 -12.92
C LYS A 184 18.90 0.83 -11.62
N ALA A 185 19.15 2.09 -11.28
CA ALA A 185 18.47 2.77 -10.18
C ALA A 185 16.97 2.90 -10.46
N THR A 186 16.14 2.90 -9.42
CA THR A 186 14.69 3.05 -9.55
C THR A 186 14.06 3.75 -8.36
N PRO A 187 13.02 4.58 -8.54
CA PRO A 187 12.25 5.09 -7.41
C PRO A 187 11.42 3.97 -6.76
N VAL A 188 11.35 3.96 -5.43
CA VAL A 188 10.53 3.01 -4.67
C VAL A 188 9.81 3.73 -3.54
N ASN A 189 8.50 3.56 -3.46
CA ASN A 189 7.68 3.99 -2.32
C ASN A 189 6.56 2.95 -2.16
N ILE A 190 6.61 2.17 -1.08
CA ILE A 190 5.66 1.06 -0.87
C ILE A 190 4.82 1.39 0.35
N ALA A 191 3.51 1.34 0.19
CA ALA A 191 2.54 1.59 1.26
C ALA A 191 1.53 0.45 1.39
N ASN A 192 0.95 0.31 2.59
CA ASN A 192 -0.20 -0.55 2.84
C ASN A 192 -1.45 0.33 2.86
N HIS A 193 -2.43 -0.01 2.02
CA HIS A 193 -3.63 0.78 1.78
C HIS A 193 -4.84 0.22 2.57
N ALA A 194 -4.64 -0.19 3.83
CA ALA A 194 -5.73 -0.61 4.69
C ALA A 194 -6.69 0.54 5.00
N TYR A 195 -7.98 0.20 4.99
CA TYR A 195 -9.08 1.10 5.33
C TYR A 195 -9.60 0.73 6.71
N TRP A 196 -9.26 1.52 7.71
CA TRP A 196 -9.54 1.31 9.12
C TRP A 196 -10.88 1.93 9.53
N ASN A 197 -11.66 1.15 10.28
CA ASN A 197 -12.81 1.62 11.05
C ASN A 197 -12.77 0.86 12.39
N LEU A 198 -12.37 1.55 13.46
CA LEU A 198 -12.15 0.93 14.77
C LEU A 198 -13.47 0.55 15.47
N GLY A 199 -14.60 1.08 15.01
CA GLY A 199 -15.93 0.59 15.38
C GLY A 199 -16.31 -0.75 14.73
N GLY A 200 -15.54 -1.19 13.73
CA GLY A 200 -15.80 -2.36 12.89
C GLY A 200 -16.21 -1.97 11.47
N HIS A 201 -15.91 -2.79 10.48
CA HIS A 201 -16.13 -2.48 9.05
C HIS A 201 -17.60 -2.19 8.69
N ASN A 202 -18.54 -2.64 9.51
CA ASN A 202 -19.99 -2.46 9.33
C ASN A 202 -20.60 -1.45 10.32
N SER A 203 -19.78 -0.61 10.96
CA SER A 203 -20.21 0.31 12.02
C SER A 203 -20.74 1.67 11.51
N GLY A 204 -20.72 1.88 10.19
CA GLY A 204 -21.07 3.15 9.56
C GLY A 204 -19.83 3.96 9.20
N ASP A 205 -19.87 5.28 9.41
CA ASP A 205 -18.77 6.19 9.13
C ASP A 205 -17.77 6.36 10.30
N ILE A 206 -16.59 6.88 9.99
CA ILE A 206 -15.51 7.17 10.95
C ILE A 206 -15.54 8.60 11.49
N LEU A 207 -16.57 9.41 11.21
CA LEU A 207 -16.53 10.84 11.50
C LEU A 207 -16.57 11.15 13.00
N SER A 208 -17.03 10.22 13.83
CA SER A 208 -16.98 10.31 15.30
C SER A 208 -15.65 9.82 15.91
N GLU A 209 -14.81 9.11 15.16
CA GLU A 209 -13.50 8.66 15.64
C GLU A 209 -12.58 9.86 15.90
N LYS A 210 -11.61 9.69 16.81
CA LYS A 210 -10.62 10.70 17.16
C LYS A 210 -9.26 10.29 16.63
N ILE A 211 -8.55 11.24 16.01
CA ILE A 211 -7.19 11.03 15.53
C ILE A 211 -6.24 12.10 16.06
N GLN A 212 -5.01 11.70 16.37
CA GLN A 212 -3.87 12.57 16.55
C GLN A 212 -2.81 12.19 15.51
N ILE A 213 -2.20 13.17 14.84
CA ILE A 213 -1.13 12.97 13.87
C ILE A 213 0.11 13.75 14.33
N PHE A 214 1.24 13.06 14.40
CA PHE A 214 2.53 13.61 14.87
C PHE A 214 3.29 14.26 13.70
N ALA A 215 2.69 15.31 13.15
CA ALA A 215 3.21 16.07 12.03
C ALA A 215 2.84 17.55 12.16
N SER A 216 3.84 18.41 12.30
CA SER A 216 3.65 19.85 12.37
C SER A 216 3.42 20.49 11.00
N ASN A 217 3.66 19.74 9.92
CA ASN A 217 3.51 20.21 8.54
C ASN A 217 2.79 19.19 7.63
N TYR A 218 2.30 19.67 6.50
CA TYR A 218 1.70 18.86 5.43
C TYR A 218 2.19 19.35 4.06
N THR A 219 1.88 18.60 3.00
CA THR A 219 2.22 18.97 1.61
C THR A 219 0.96 19.41 0.86
N PRO A 220 0.68 20.72 0.71
CA PRO A 220 -0.48 21.22 -0.03
C PRO A 220 -0.49 20.73 -1.48
N VAL A 221 -1.68 20.45 -2.00
CA VAL A 221 -1.88 19.89 -3.34
C VAL A 221 -2.65 20.84 -4.26
N ASP A 222 -2.48 20.67 -5.57
CA ASP A 222 -3.30 21.31 -6.60
C ASP A 222 -4.63 20.57 -6.84
N SER A 223 -5.40 21.01 -7.84
CA SER A 223 -6.70 20.40 -8.19
C SER A 223 -6.61 18.96 -8.68
N ASP A 224 -5.43 18.52 -9.15
CA ASP A 224 -5.15 17.16 -9.58
C ASP A 224 -4.59 16.30 -8.41
N LEU A 225 -4.64 16.84 -7.19
CA LEU A 225 -4.10 16.24 -5.96
C LEU A 225 -2.58 15.99 -6.02
N ILE A 226 -1.87 16.75 -6.86
CA ILE A 226 -0.40 16.73 -6.94
C ILE A 226 0.17 17.74 -5.93
N PRO A 227 1.17 17.37 -5.11
CA PRO A 227 1.83 18.33 -4.24
C PRO A 227 2.41 19.52 -5.00
N THR A 228 2.22 20.70 -4.45
CA THR A 228 2.74 21.97 -4.99
C THR A 228 4.26 22.10 -4.85
N GLY A 229 4.91 21.20 -4.12
CA GLY A 229 6.32 21.28 -3.70
C GLY A 229 6.53 22.01 -2.36
N LYS A 230 5.49 22.69 -1.84
CA LYS A 230 5.55 23.35 -0.53
C LYS A 230 5.37 22.38 0.63
N ILE A 231 5.93 22.75 1.77
CA ILE A 231 5.67 22.14 3.08
C ILE A 231 5.14 23.25 3.98
N GLU A 232 3.90 23.12 4.45
CA GLU A 232 3.21 24.17 5.19
C GLU A 232 2.76 23.68 6.57
N ALA A 233 2.69 24.59 7.54
CA ALA A 233 2.32 24.26 8.90
C ALA A 233 0.84 23.84 8.98
N VAL A 234 0.54 22.80 9.76
CA VAL A 234 -0.85 22.39 10.00
C VAL A 234 -1.61 23.36 10.91
N LYS A 235 -0.88 24.10 11.75
CA LYS A 235 -1.45 24.97 12.79
C LYS A 235 -2.41 25.99 12.20
N GLY A 236 -3.63 26.02 12.73
CA GLY A 236 -4.68 26.95 12.28
C GLY A 236 -5.41 26.53 11.00
N THR A 237 -5.07 25.39 10.40
CA THR A 237 -5.73 24.85 9.20
C THR A 237 -6.73 23.73 9.58
N PRO A 238 -7.57 23.25 8.64
CA PRO A 238 -8.38 22.04 8.85
C PRO A 238 -7.55 20.78 9.14
N PHE A 239 -6.26 20.79 8.84
CA PHE A 239 -5.31 19.68 8.99
C PHE A 239 -4.63 19.63 10.37
N ASP A 240 -5.00 20.52 11.31
CA ASP A 240 -4.40 20.54 12.65
C ASP A 240 -4.89 19.38 13.54
N PHE A 241 -4.14 18.27 13.51
CA PHE A 241 -4.31 17.10 14.38
C PHE A 241 -3.13 16.88 15.34
N LEU A 242 -2.36 17.93 15.66
CA LEU A 242 -1.26 17.84 16.63
C LEU A 242 -1.74 17.41 18.02
N LYS A 243 -3.01 17.69 18.33
CA LYS A 243 -3.74 17.16 19.48
C LYS A 243 -4.88 16.26 19.00
N PRO A 244 -5.29 15.25 19.79
CA PRO A 244 -6.43 14.40 19.43
C PRO A 244 -7.67 15.23 19.09
N ARG A 245 -8.26 14.96 17.93
CA ARG A 245 -9.47 15.64 17.44
C ARG A 245 -10.40 14.66 16.75
N VAL A 246 -11.69 14.91 16.90
CA VAL A 246 -12.73 14.19 16.15
C VAL A 246 -12.57 14.46 14.66
N ILE A 247 -12.52 13.41 13.84
CA ILE A 247 -12.25 13.50 12.41
C ILE A 247 -13.27 14.41 11.72
N GLY A 248 -14.56 14.22 12.00
CA GLY A 248 -15.64 15.01 11.42
C GLY A 248 -15.69 16.48 11.85
N SER A 249 -14.86 16.91 12.81
CA SER A 249 -14.98 18.26 13.40
C SER A 249 -14.64 19.40 12.44
N ARG A 250 -13.84 19.14 11.40
CA ARG A 250 -13.42 20.14 10.41
C ARG A 250 -13.58 19.71 8.96
N THR A 251 -14.17 18.54 8.68
CA THR A 251 -14.33 18.02 7.30
C THR A 251 -15.13 18.96 6.41
N ARG A 252 -16.10 19.73 6.95
CA ARG A 252 -16.89 20.71 6.19
C ARG A 252 -16.07 21.88 5.63
N GLN A 253 -14.85 22.08 6.13
CA GLN A 253 -13.92 23.09 5.60
C GLN A 253 -13.14 22.57 4.38
N LEU A 254 -13.33 21.30 4.03
CA LEU A 254 -12.72 20.63 2.89
C LEU A 254 -13.81 20.18 1.91
N PRO A 255 -13.52 20.09 0.61
CA PRO A 255 -14.55 19.76 -0.39
C PRO A 255 -15.20 18.38 -0.19
N LYS A 256 -14.41 17.37 0.20
CA LYS A 256 -14.87 15.97 0.30
C LYS A 256 -14.34 15.20 1.50
N GLY A 257 -13.60 15.84 2.41
CA GLY A 257 -12.85 15.18 3.48
C GLY A 257 -11.33 15.29 3.30
N TYR A 258 -10.57 14.51 4.06
CA TYR A 258 -9.12 14.53 4.04
C TYR A 258 -8.58 13.60 2.95
N ASP A 259 -7.61 14.09 2.19
CA ASP A 259 -6.76 13.33 1.28
C ASP A 259 -5.44 14.10 1.15
N ILE A 260 -4.60 13.98 2.17
CA ILE A 260 -3.40 14.81 2.28
C ILE A 260 -2.24 14.04 2.90
N ASN A 261 -1.03 14.32 2.41
CA ASN A 261 0.20 13.82 3.02
C ASN A 261 0.67 14.76 4.13
N TYR A 262 0.86 14.20 5.32
CA TYR A 262 1.50 14.84 6.46
C TYR A 262 3.01 14.60 6.41
N ALA A 263 3.80 15.65 6.63
CA ALA A 263 5.23 15.58 6.82
C ALA A 263 5.51 15.29 8.31
N LEU A 264 5.79 14.02 8.62
CA LEU A 264 5.91 13.55 10.00
C LEU A 264 7.11 14.18 10.71
N ASP A 265 6.95 14.54 11.98
CA ASP A 265 8.00 15.17 12.77
C ASP A 265 9.09 14.14 13.20
N GLY A 266 10.30 14.60 13.50
CA GLY A 266 11.36 13.76 14.10
C GLY A 266 11.98 12.70 13.17
N VAL A 267 11.99 12.94 11.86
CA VAL A 267 12.56 12.02 10.85
C VAL A 267 14.09 12.01 10.96
N HIS A 268 14.67 11.04 11.66
CA HIS A 268 16.13 10.93 11.78
C HIS A 268 16.62 9.49 11.72
N GLY A 269 17.60 9.23 10.84
CA GLY A 269 18.37 7.98 10.81
C GLY A 269 17.55 6.70 10.61
N GLY A 270 16.39 6.78 9.96
CA GLY A 270 15.52 5.62 9.69
C GLY A 270 14.93 4.95 10.94
N LYS A 271 14.92 5.65 12.09
CA LYS A 271 14.30 5.17 13.32
C LYS A 271 12.77 5.21 13.23
N ILE A 272 12.13 4.20 13.83
CA ILE A 272 10.67 4.20 13.99
C ILE A 272 10.26 5.22 15.05
N ARG A 273 9.14 5.89 14.80
CA ARG A 273 8.53 6.87 15.72
C ARG A 273 7.02 6.86 15.53
N LYS A 274 6.29 7.35 16.53
CA LYS A 274 4.83 7.47 16.47
C LYS A 274 4.43 8.43 15.34
N ALA A 275 3.51 8.00 14.50
CA ALA A 275 3.00 8.75 13.36
C ALA A 275 1.55 9.20 13.60
N ALA A 276 0.72 8.32 14.16
CA ALA A 276 -0.66 8.62 14.48
C ALA A 276 -1.19 7.78 15.64
N VAL A 277 -2.24 8.27 16.30
CA VAL A 277 -3.10 7.51 17.21
C VAL A 277 -4.54 7.70 16.75
N LEU A 278 -5.26 6.60 16.55
CA LEU A 278 -6.66 6.58 16.17
C LEU A 278 -7.47 5.90 17.29
N GLN A 279 -8.65 6.43 17.60
CA GLN A 279 -9.50 5.97 18.69
C GLN A 279 -10.98 5.97 18.27
N ASP A 280 -11.72 4.92 18.61
CA ASP A 280 -13.19 4.90 18.58
C ASP A 280 -13.72 4.68 20.01
N GLU A 281 -14.50 5.62 20.53
CA GLU A 281 -15.03 5.54 21.90
C GLU A 281 -16.11 4.45 22.06
N ARG A 282 -16.78 4.06 20.97
CA ARG A 282 -17.87 3.09 21.00
C ARG A 282 -17.32 1.69 21.23
N SER A 283 -16.33 1.28 20.44
CA SER A 283 -15.60 0.02 20.62
C SER A 283 -14.57 0.09 21.75
N GLY A 284 -14.10 1.29 22.10
CA GLY A 284 -13.00 1.51 23.04
C GLY A 284 -11.64 1.11 22.46
N ILE A 285 -11.55 0.78 21.17
CA ILE A 285 -10.29 0.42 20.53
C ILE A 285 -9.45 1.67 20.27
N GLU A 286 -8.17 1.60 20.62
CA GLU A 286 -7.14 2.54 20.21
C GLU A 286 -6.10 1.82 19.35
N MET A 287 -5.67 2.49 18.27
CA MET A 287 -4.60 2.05 17.39
C MET A 287 -3.49 3.10 17.38
N GLU A 288 -2.32 2.74 17.90
CA GLU A 288 -1.09 3.52 17.72
C GLU A 288 -0.31 3.01 16.50
N LEU A 289 0.00 3.91 15.57
CA LEU A 289 0.84 3.63 14.40
C LEU A 289 2.20 4.30 14.55
N SER A 290 3.27 3.52 14.45
CA SER A 290 4.65 4.00 14.37
C SER A 290 5.30 3.60 13.04
N THR A 291 6.17 4.45 12.50
CA THR A 291 6.85 4.20 11.22
C THR A 291 8.24 4.82 11.14
N ASN A 292 9.07 4.31 10.23
CA ASN A 292 10.30 4.99 9.81
C ASN A 292 10.14 5.84 8.54
N ALA A 293 8.99 5.79 7.87
CA ALA A 293 8.73 6.61 6.69
C ALA A 293 8.70 8.10 7.03
N PRO A 294 8.98 9.00 6.06
CA PRO A 294 8.96 10.43 6.31
C PRO A 294 7.54 11.02 6.32
N GLY A 295 6.58 10.41 5.64
CA GLY A 295 5.22 10.92 5.48
C GLY A 295 4.13 9.93 5.89
N LEU A 296 2.92 10.48 5.98
CA LEU A 296 1.68 9.76 6.24
C LEU A 296 0.57 10.33 5.36
N GLN A 297 0.04 9.56 4.41
CA GLN A 297 -1.22 9.89 3.77
C GLN A 297 -2.35 9.66 4.76
N PHE A 298 -3.16 10.70 5.00
CA PHE A 298 -4.41 10.59 5.71
C PHE A 298 -5.55 10.80 4.73
N TYR A 299 -6.26 9.72 4.43
CA TYR A 299 -7.38 9.70 3.49
C TYR A 299 -8.64 9.17 4.18
N THR A 300 -9.74 9.93 4.14
CA THR A 300 -10.99 9.56 4.83
C THR A 300 -12.01 8.85 3.94
N GLY A 301 -11.56 8.05 2.96
CA GLY A 301 -12.47 7.22 2.16
C GLY A 301 -13.47 8.02 1.31
N ASN A 302 -13.10 9.23 0.89
CA ASN A 302 -13.99 10.23 0.30
C ASN A 302 -14.65 9.77 -1.01
N MET A 303 -13.99 8.87 -1.74
CA MET A 303 -14.41 8.39 -3.07
C MET A 303 -15.16 7.06 -3.02
N ILE A 304 -15.32 6.45 -1.84
CA ILE A 304 -16.10 5.22 -1.68
C ILE A 304 -17.57 5.54 -2.00
N LYS A 305 -18.13 4.86 -3.00
CA LYS A 305 -19.51 5.07 -3.44
C LYS A 305 -20.24 3.73 -3.60
N ASP A 306 -21.06 3.41 -2.62
CA ASP A 306 -21.96 2.26 -2.60
C ASP A 306 -21.27 0.92 -2.92
N VAL A 307 -20.09 0.71 -2.34
CA VAL A 307 -19.28 -0.50 -2.55
C VAL A 307 -19.83 -1.63 -1.69
N LYS A 308 -20.26 -2.73 -2.30
CA LYS A 308 -20.69 -3.93 -1.56
C LYS A 308 -19.46 -4.70 -1.04
N GLY A 309 -19.19 -4.55 0.24
CA GLY A 309 -18.08 -5.16 0.96
C GLY A 309 -18.44 -6.50 1.61
N LYS A 310 -17.70 -6.81 2.69
CA LYS A 310 -17.88 -8.02 3.50
C LYS A 310 -19.29 -8.14 4.07
N ASP A 311 -19.77 -9.38 4.14
CA ASP A 311 -21.09 -9.74 4.67
C ASP A 311 -22.26 -9.00 3.98
N GLY A 312 -22.02 -8.51 2.76
CA GLY A 312 -22.98 -7.72 1.99
C GLY A 312 -23.20 -6.29 2.48
N PHE A 313 -22.45 -5.80 3.46
CA PHE A 313 -22.55 -4.41 3.93
C PHE A 313 -22.11 -3.44 2.83
N VAL A 314 -22.82 -2.32 2.68
CA VAL A 314 -22.54 -1.32 1.64
C VAL A 314 -21.72 -0.18 2.24
N TYR A 315 -20.45 -0.09 1.85
CA TYR A 315 -19.56 1.01 2.23
C TYR A 315 -19.87 2.25 1.41
N LYS A 316 -19.90 3.40 2.09
CA LYS A 316 -20.11 4.74 1.51
C LYS A 316 -18.93 5.64 1.86
N ALA A 317 -18.98 6.89 1.41
CA ALA A 317 -17.97 7.89 1.75
C ALA A 317 -17.79 7.93 3.28
N HIS A 318 -16.52 8.00 3.72
CA HIS A 318 -16.15 8.02 5.14
C HIS A 318 -16.45 6.73 5.91
N ALA A 319 -16.75 5.60 5.26
CA ALA A 319 -16.90 4.32 5.95
C ALA A 319 -15.62 3.85 6.68
N ALA A 320 -14.46 4.36 6.26
CA ALA A 320 -13.15 4.08 6.87
C ALA A 320 -12.13 5.14 6.46
N LEU A 321 -10.96 5.10 7.08
CA LEU A 321 -9.80 5.93 6.74
C LEU A 321 -8.54 5.11 6.43
N CYS A 322 -7.64 5.67 5.64
CA CYS A 322 -6.31 5.12 5.41
C CYS A 322 -5.25 5.94 6.15
N LEU A 323 -4.25 5.24 6.69
CA LEU A 323 -3.04 5.78 7.30
C LEU A 323 -1.83 5.18 6.59
N GLU A 324 -1.57 5.66 5.38
CA GLU A 324 -0.51 5.12 4.52
C GLU A 324 0.81 5.81 4.86
N THR A 325 1.65 5.17 5.66
CA THR A 325 3.00 5.71 5.87
C THR A 325 3.80 5.54 4.58
N GLN A 326 4.49 6.59 4.14
CA GLN A 326 5.04 6.64 2.79
C GLN A 326 6.13 7.70 2.66
N TRP A 327 6.83 7.70 1.52
CA TRP A 327 7.49 8.90 1.01
C TRP A 327 6.47 9.87 0.42
N TYR A 328 6.82 11.16 0.38
CA TYR A 328 5.88 12.19 -0.05
C TYR A 328 5.42 11.95 -1.50
N PRO A 329 4.14 12.20 -1.83
CA PRO A 329 3.68 12.06 -3.20
C PRO A 329 4.51 12.93 -4.16
N ASP A 330 4.68 12.45 -5.39
CA ASP A 330 5.46 13.11 -6.44
C ASP A 330 6.92 13.45 -6.06
N TYR A 331 7.51 12.81 -5.03
CA TYR A 331 8.90 13.12 -4.60
C TYR A 331 9.92 13.02 -5.74
N VAL A 332 9.68 12.16 -6.74
CA VAL A 332 10.54 11.97 -7.92
C VAL A 332 10.64 13.22 -8.81
N ASN A 333 9.67 14.13 -8.70
CA ASN A 333 9.64 15.41 -9.43
C ASN A 333 9.81 16.62 -8.49
N GLN A 334 10.03 16.39 -7.20
CA GLN A 334 10.13 17.41 -6.16
C GLN A 334 11.49 17.26 -5.43
N PRO A 335 12.56 17.95 -5.87
CA PRO A 335 13.92 17.70 -5.38
C PRO A 335 14.11 17.97 -3.89
N ASP A 336 13.31 18.87 -3.31
CA ASP A 336 13.34 19.20 -1.88
C ASP A 336 12.59 18.20 -0.99
N PHE A 337 11.85 17.26 -1.59
CA PHE A 337 11.20 16.19 -0.84
C PHE A 337 12.21 15.08 -0.52
N PRO A 338 12.01 14.34 0.60
CA PRO A 338 12.80 13.16 0.88
C PRO A 338 12.79 12.21 -0.32
N GLN A 339 13.97 11.87 -0.82
CA GLN A 339 14.11 11.00 -1.98
C GLN A 339 14.13 9.52 -1.55
N SER A 340 13.61 8.64 -2.41
CA SER A 340 13.63 7.18 -2.22
C SER A 340 14.05 6.46 -3.50
N ILE A 341 15.32 6.64 -3.87
CA ILE A 341 15.92 5.96 -5.02
C ILE A 341 16.71 4.74 -4.55
N VAL A 342 16.37 3.58 -5.12
CA VAL A 342 17.02 2.30 -4.84
C VAL A 342 18.10 2.05 -5.89
N GLU A 343 19.33 2.44 -5.54
CA GLU A 343 20.53 2.17 -6.34
C GLU A 343 20.87 0.67 -6.39
N PRO A 344 21.66 0.24 -7.39
CA PRO A 344 22.26 -1.10 -7.38
C PRO A 344 22.93 -1.40 -6.03
N ARG A 345 22.64 -2.57 -5.46
CA ARG A 345 23.14 -3.04 -4.15
C ARG A 345 22.67 -2.27 -2.91
N LYS A 346 21.88 -1.20 -3.06
CA LYS A 346 21.19 -0.56 -1.92
C LYS A 346 19.84 -1.22 -1.67
N ASN A 347 19.40 -1.16 -0.42
CA ASN A 347 18.13 -1.74 0.01
C ASN A 347 17.18 -0.63 0.47
N TYR A 348 15.92 -0.73 0.05
CA TYR A 348 14.81 -0.01 0.65
C TYR A 348 14.31 -0.76 1.89
N LYS A 349 13.94 -0.02 2.94
CA LYS A 349 13.31 -0.58 4.13
C LYS A 349 12.32 0.41 4.72
N HIS A 350 11.05 0.00 4.73
CA HIS A 350 9.94 0.69 5.35
C HIS A 350 9.34 -0.22 6.42
N VAL A 351 9.20 0.30 7.63
CA VAL A 351 8.72 -0.43 8.81
C VAL A 351 7.52 0.29 9.39
N MET A 352 6.44 -0.44 9.62
CA MET A 352 5.28 -0.02 10.38
C MET A 352 5.15 -0.90 11.62
N LEU A 353 4.75 -0.30 12.74
CA LEU A 353 4.38 -0.99 13.97
C LEU A 353 3.01 -0.46 14.38
N TYR A 354 2.04 -1.34 14.44
CA TYR A 354 0.73 -1.10 15.02
C TYR A 354 0.71 -1.66 16.43
N LYS A 355 0.17 -0.91 17.38
CA LYS A 355 -0.15 -1.37 18.73
C LYS A 355 -1.62 -1.09 19.00
N PHE A 356 -2.34 -2.10 19.46
CA PHE A 356 -3.75 -1.99 19.79
C PHE A 356 -3.97 -2.13 21.29
N SER A 357 -4.87 -1.32 21.82
CA SER A 357 -5.33 -1.34 23.21
C SER A 357 -6.85 -1.12 23.25
N THR A 358 -7.44 -1.46 24.39
CA THR A 358 -8.84 -1.16 24.70
C THR A 358 -8.92 -0.36 26.00
N HIS A 359 -9.86 0.58 26.08
CA HIS A 359 -10.09 1.43 27.26
C HIS A 359 -11.55 1.45 27.71
#